data_AF-A0A1V8RK62-F1
#
_entry.id   AF-A0A1V8RK62-F1
#
_cell.length_a   1.000
_cell.length_b   1.000
_cell.length_c   1.000
_cell.angle_alpha   90.00
_cell.angle_beta   90.00
_cell.angle_gamma   90.00
#
_symmetry.space_group_name_H-M   'P 1'
#
loop_
_entity.id
_entity.type
_entity.pdbx_description
1 polymer ?
#
loop_
_entity_poly.entity_id
_entity_poly.type
_entity_poly.pdbx_seq_one_letter_code
_entity_poly.pdbx_strand_id
1 'polypeptide(L)'
;MRNFIAKILRRFGLLRFDLIGRVVPSMPEKGLLLPGDLAVVVDGGVEKWACMRCPGGCGETISLSLNPSRRPRWKVGLDRWHRPTIEPSVWQKNECGCHFIIRNGIVHWCADGRPRR
;
A
#
# COMPACT_ATOMS: atom_id res chain seq x y z
N MET A 1 18.38 -2.43 3.99
CA MET A 1 18.73 -3.87 3.86
C MET A 1 17.52 -4.81 3.91
N ARG A 2 16.62 -4.71 4.90
CA ARG A 2 15.51 -5.68 5.08
C ARG A 2 14.59 -5.85 3.85
N ASN A 3 14.24 -4.76 3.17
CA ASN A 3 13.41 -4.81 1.97
C ASN A 3 14.11 -5.51 0.80
N PHE A 4 15.43 -5.39 0.70
CA PHE A 4 16.21 -6.05 -0.34
C PHE A 4 16.19 -7.57 -0.14
N ILE A 5 16.41 -8.03 1.10
CA ILE A 5 16.30 -9.45 1.47
C ILE A 5 14.89 -9.97 1.18
N ALA A 6 13.84 -9.24 1.58
CA ALA A 6 12.47 -9.63 1.30
C ALA A 6 12.19 -9.78 -0.21
N LYS A 7 12.70 -8.83 -1.04
CA LYS A 7 12.59 -8.89 -2.50
C LYS A 7 13.34 -10.10 -3.09
N ILE A 8 14.51 -10.44 -2.56
CA ILE A 8 15.26 -11.66 -2.93
C ILE A 8 14.45 -12.91 -2.56
N LEU A 9 13.97 -13.01 -1.32
CA LEU A 9 13.17 -14.16 -0.87
C LEU A 9 11.91 -14.35 -1.71
N ARG A 10 11.27 -13.25 -2.13
CA ARG A 10 10.15 -13.29 -3.08
C ARG A 10 10.55 -13.83 -4.44
N ARG A 11 11.69 -13.39 -4.98
CA ARG A 11 12.21 -13.88 -6.28
C ARG A 11 12.44 -15.39 -6.28
N PHE A 12 12.86 -15.95 -5.15
CA PHE A 12 13.06 -17.39 -4.96
C PHE A 12 11.80 -18.13 -4.45
N GLY A 13 10.65 -17.46 -4.31
CA GLY A 13 9.39 -18.09 -3.88
C GLY A 13 9.28 -18.37 -2.37
N LEU A 14 10.26 -17.97 -1.57
CA LEU A 14 10.31 -18.19 -0.12
C LEU A 14 9.45 -17.19 0.67
N LEU A 15 9.04 -16.08 0.04
CA LEU A 15 8.19 -15.07 0.67
C LEU A 15 7.20 -14.48 -0.33
N ARG A 16 5.90 -14.55 -0.03
CA ARG A 16 4.85 -13.98 -0.90
C ARG A 16 4.40 -12.62 -0.40
N PHE A 17 4.38 -11.64 -1.31
CA PHE A 17 3.76 -10.33 -1.16
C PHE A 17 3.63 -9.65 -2.53
N ASP A 18 2.65 -8.78 -2.67
CA ASP A 18 2.44 -7.87 -3.80
C ASP A 18 3.03 -6.49 -3.50
N LEU A 19 2.96 -6.06 -2.25
CA LEU A 19 3.40 -4.76 -1.74
C LEU A 19 4.47 -4.91 -0.65
N ILE A 20 5.42 -3.98 -0.63
CA ILE A 20 6.43 -3.84 0.41
C ILE A 20 6.45 -2.39 0.94
N GLY A 21 6.44 -2.25 2.25
CA GLY A 21 6.38 -0.98 2.96
C GLY A 21 7.74 -0.32 3.14
N ARG A 22 7.74 1.01 3.18
CA ARG A 22 8.84 1.85 3.66
C ARG A 22 8.28 3.03 4.43
N VAL A 23 8.95 3.42 5.50
CA VAL A 23 8.63 4.66 6.23
C VAL A 23 9.42 5.80 5.61
N VAL A 24 8.75 6.93 5.33
CA VAL A 24 9.34 8.13 4.73
C VAL A 24 8.92 9.38 5.52
N PRO A 25 9.77 10.42 5.59
CA PRO A 25 9.46 11.63 6.37
C PRO A 25 8.45 12.55 5.68
N SER A 26 8.28 12.43 4.36
CA SER A 26 7.44 13.35 3.57
C SER A 26 6.70 12.61 2.46
N MET A 27 5.70 13.28 1.89
CA MET A 27 4.92 12.76 0.78
C MET A 27 5.85 12.47 -0.41
N PRO A 28 5.80 11.27 -1.01
CA PRO A 28 6.56 11.00 -2.22
C PRO A 28 6.04 11.88 -3.36
N GLU A 29 6.93 12.37 -4.20
CA GLU A 29 6.54 13.06 -5.43
C GLU A 29 5.69 12.14 -6.31
N LYS A 30 4.70 12.73 -6.99
CA LYS A 30 3.83 11.99 -7.90
C LYS A 30 4.67 11.28 -8.96
N GLY A 31 4.43 9.99 -9.16
CA GLY A 31 5.14 9.19 -10.16
C GLY A 31 6.43 8.52 -9.68
N LEU A 32 6.99 8.89 -8.52
CA LEU A 32 8.18 8.23 -7.95
C LEU A 32 7.87 6.97 -7.13
N LEU A 33 6.58 6.70 -6.86
CA LEU A 33 6.14 5.45 -6.24
C LEU A 33 6.07 4.33 -7.29
N LEU A 34 7.00 3.38 -7.18
CA LEU A 34 7.04 2.21 -8.04
C LEU A 34 5.88 1.25 -7.74
N PRO A 35 5.37 0.51 -8.74
CA PRO A 35 4.43 -0.58 -8.49
C PRO A 35 5.03 -1.59 -7.50
N GLY A 36 4.25 -2.02 -6.52
CA GLY A 36 4.72 -2.95 -5.49
C GLY A 36 5.34 -2.28 -4.26
N ASP A 37 5.52 -0.96 -4.25
CA ASP A 37 5.99 -0.23 -3.07
C ASP A 37 4.81 0.49 -2.39
N LEU A 38 4.85 0.56 -1.06
CA LEU A 38 3.97 1.36 -0.21
C LEU A 38 4.83 2.27 0.68
N ALA A 39 4.56 3.57 0.65
CA ALA A 39 5.19 4.55 1.51
C ALA A 39 4.26 4.92 2.67
N VAL A 40 4.72 4.74 3.91
CA VAL A 40 4.07 5.26 5.11
C VAL A 40 4.74 6.58 5.46
N VAL A 41 4.00 7.68 5.32
CA VAL A 41 4.50 9.02 5.63
C VAL A 41 4.36 9.26 7.13
N VAL A 42 5.49 9.38 7.82
CA VAL A 42 5.56 9.65 9.25
C VAL A 42 6.33 10.94 9.46
N ASP A 43 5.72 11.89 10.16
CA ASP A 43 6.34 13.18 10.46
C ASP A 43 6.06 13.53 11.92
N GLY A 44 7.11 13.91 12.67
CA GLY A 44 7.03 14.13 14.11
C GLY A 44 6.56 12.91 14.92
N GLY A 45 6.81 11.70 14.42
CA GLY A 45 6.32 10.45 15.02
C GLY A 45 4.84 10.15 14.75
N VAL A 46 4.16 10.97 13.96
CA VAL A 46 2.74 10.80 13.62
C VAL A 46 2.60 10.23 12.21
N GLU A 47 1.86 9.14 12.10
CA GLU A 47 1.45 8.56 10.81
C GLU A 47 0.43 9.48 10.11
N LYS A 48 0.79 9.98 8.93
CA LYS A 48 -0.06 10.93 8.17
C LYS A 48 -0.75 10.26 6.99
N TRP A 49 0.00 9.51 6.19
CA TRP A 49 -0.46 8.93 4.93
C TRP A 49 0.11 7.55 4.67
N ALA A 50 -0.66 6.70 3.99
CA ALA A 50 -0.15 5.52 3.31
C ALA A 50 -0.34 5.70 1.79
N CYS A 51 0.76 5.76 1.05
CA CYS A 51 0.78 6.05 -0.37
C CYS A 51 1.27 4.85 -1.16
N MET A 52 0.56 4.46 -2.22
CA MET A 52 0.93 3.34 -3.07
C MET A 52 0.43 3.56 -4.50
N ARG A 53 1.06 2.90 -5.47
CA ARG A 53 0.50 2.86 -6.82
C ARG A 53 -0.71 1.93 -6.85
N CYS A 54 -1.74 2.31 -7.58
CA CYS A 54 -2.97 1.53 -7.70
C CYS A 54 -2.66 0.10 -8.20
N PRO A 55 -3.00 -0.96 -7.44
CA PRO A 55 -2.77 -2.34 -7.85
C PRO A 55 -3.69 -2.78 -9.00
N GLY A 56 -4.72 -1.98 -9.31
CA GLY A 56 -5.60 -2.20 -10.46
C GLY A 56 -4.94 -1.93 -11.81
N GLY A 57 -3.79 -1.26 -11.83
CA GLY A 57 -3.00 -1.03 -13.05
C GLY A 57 -3.31 0.27 -13.79
N CYS A 58 -4.21 1.13 -13.30
CA CYS A 58 -4.51 2.43 -13.91
C CYS A 58 -3.37 3.46 -13.81
N GLY A 59 -2.28 3.14 -13.11
CA GLY A 59 -1.12 4.01 -12.97
C GLY A 59 -1.22 5.07 -11.86
N GLU A 60 -2.43 5.37 -11.38
CA GLU A 60 -2.70 6.37 -10.33
C GLU A 60 -2.01 6.07 -8.99
N THR A 61 -1.71 7.13 -8.24
CA THR A 61 -1.21 7.01 -6.86
C THR A 61 -2.36 7.16 -5.87
N ILE A 62 -2.59 6.13 -5.08
CA ILE A 62 -3.56 6.13 -3.98
C ILE A 62 -2.88 6.68 -2.74
N SER A 63 -3.50 7.69 -2.11
CA SER A 63 -3.03 8.29 -0.86
C SER A 63 -4.11 8.15 0.21
N LEU A 64 -3.89 7.29 1.20
CA LEU A 64 -4.83 6.98 2.26
C LEU A 64 -4.51 7.80 3.50
N SER A 65 -5.49 8.51 4.05
CA SER A 65 -5.29 9.26 5.29
C SER A 65 -5.23 8.31 6.49
N LEU A 66 -4.16 8.44 7.28
CA LEU A 66 -3.97 7.69 8.53
C LEU A 66 -4.44 8.50 9.76
N ASN A 67 -4.99 9.70 9.53
CA ASN A 67 -5.46 10.56 10.61
C ASN A 67 -6.69 9.94 11.32
N PRO A 68 -6.62 9.64 12.63
CA PRO A 68 -7.72 8.99 13.35
C PRO A 68 -8.99 9.85 13.47
N SER A 69 -8.86 11.17 13.31
CA SER A 69 -9.93 12.16 13.45
C SER A 69 -10.65 12.47 12.13
N ARG A 70 -10.16 12.00 10.98
CA ARG A 70 -10.79 12.22 9.67
C ARG A 70 -11.43 10.95 9.14
N ARG A 71 -12.44 11.09 8.28
CA ARG A 71 -13.04 9.97 7.54
C ARG A 71 -12.89 10.20 6.03
N PRO A 72 -12.66 9.14 5.24
CA PRO A 72 -12.31 7.78 5.67
C PRO A 72 -10.95 7.71 6.39
N ARG A 73 -10.86 6.82 7.40
CA ARG A 73 -9.65 6.58 8.20
C ARG A 73 -9.10 5.20 7.89
N TRP A 74 -7.80 5.13 7.65
CA TRP A 74 -7.09 3.86 7.54
C TRP A 74 -6.07 3.73 8.66
N LYS A 75 -5.76 2.49 8.99
CA LYS A 75 -4.62 2.09 9.79
C LYS A 75 -3.67 1.32 8.89
N VAL A 76 -2.37 1.48 9.12
CA VAL A 76 -1.35 0.69 8.46
C VAL A 76 -0.50 -0.01 9.51
N GLY A 77 -0.19 -1.27 9.28
CA GLY A 77 0.79 -2.03 10.06
C GLY A 77 1.85 -2.58 9.13
N LEU A 78 3.11 -2.57 9.54
CA LEU A 78 4.21 -3.23 8.85
C LEU A 78 4.70 -4.41 9.69
N ASP A 79 4.72 -5.60 9.10
CA ASP A 79 5.27 -6.76 9.80
C ASP A 79 6.81 -6.75 9.83
N ARG A 80 7.41 -7.81 10.39
CA ARG A 80 8.88 -7.97 10.47
C ARG A 80 9.59 -7.97 9.10
N TRP A 81 8.88 -8.23 8.02
CA TRP A 81 9.37 -8.20 6.65
C TRP A 81 9.02 -6.90 5.92
N HIS A 82 8.45 -5.91 6.63
CA HIS A 82 7.84 -4.69 6.08
C HIS A 82 6.69 -4.95 5.11
N ARG A 83 5.98 -6.07 5.23
CA ARG A 83 4.79 -6.31 4.43
C ARG A 83 3.62 -5.55 5.05
N PRO A 84 2.94 -4.66 4.29
CA PRO A 84 1.89 -3.83 4.84
C PRO A 84 0.59 -4.60 5.08
N THR A 85 -0.14 -4.22 6.13
CA THR A 85 -1.55 -4.54 6.33
C THR A 85 -2.29 -3.22 6.44
N ILE A 86 -3.37 -3.03 5.67
CA ILE A 86 -4.19 -1.82 5.67
C ILE A 86 -5.62 -2.17 6.00
N GLU A 87 -6.19 -1.43 6.95
CA GLU A 87 -7.58 -1.59 7.35
C GLU A 87 -8.26 -0.22 7.51
N PRO A 88 -9.50 -0.02 7.04
CA PRO A 88 -10.38 -0.98 6.34
C PRO A 88 -10.00 -1.14 4.86
N SER A 89 -10.89 -1.73 4.06
CA SER A 89 -10.71 -1.84 2.61
C SER A 89 -10.48 -0.49 1.93
N VAL A 90 -9.79 -0.53 0.79
CA VAL A 90 -9.57 0.61 -0.10
C VAL A 90 -10.52 0.49 -1.27
N TRP A 91 -11.38 1.50 -1.47
CA TRP A 91 -12.30 1.57 -2.61
C TRP A 91 -12.09 2.89 -3.35
N GLN A 92 -11.51 2.79 -4.54
CA GLN A 92 -11.36 3.94 -5.43
C GLN A 92 -12.66 4.18 -6.19
N LYS A 93 -13.11 5.44 -6.19
CA LYS A 93 -14.29 5.92 -6.94
C LYS A 93 -13.93 6.61 -8.27
N ASN A 94 -12.68 6.50 -8.70
CA ASN A 94 -12.27 6.95 -10.03
C ASN A 94 -12.65 5.89 -11.08
N GLU A 95 -12.30 6.14 -12.34
CA GLU A 95 -12.57 5.22 -13.46
C GLU A 95 -12.00 3.80 -13.26
N CYS A 96 -10.92 3.65 -12.46
CA CYS A 96 -10.38 2.34 -12.14
C CYS A 96 -11.35 1.53 -11.27
N GLY A 97 -12.13 2.17 -10.39
CA GLY A 97 -13.15 1.50 -9.58
C GLY A 97 -12.64 0.42 -8.63
N CYS A 98 -11.33 0.36 -8.37
CA CYS A 98 -10.73 -0.78 -7.70
C CYS A 98 -11.14 -0.88 -6.22
N HIS A 99 -11.45 -2.09 -5.75
CA HIS A 99 -11.84 -2.38 -4.38
C HIS A 99 -11.09 -3.60 -3.84
N PHE A 100 -10.28 -3.38 -2.80
CA PHE A 100 -9.41 -4.41 -2.24
C PHE A 100 -9.07 -4.16 -0.77
N ILE A 101 -8.51 -5.18 -0.12
CA ILE A 101 -7.92 -5.13 1.22
C ILE A 101 -6.46 -5.56 1.08
N ILE A 102 -5.58 -5.01 1.93
CA ILE A 102 -4.17 -5.43 1.96
C ILE A 102 -3.89 -6.10 3.30
N ARG A 103 -3.35 -7.33 3.26
CA ARG A 103 -2.94 -8.07 4.45
C ARG A 103 -1.59 -8.73 4.21
N ASN A 104 -0.64 -8.51 5.12
CA ASN A 104 0.71 -9.08 5.04
C ASN A 104 1.35 -8.89 3.65
N GLY A 105 1.15 -7.71 3.06
CA GLY A 105 1.65 -7.30 1.76
C GLY A 105 0.93 -7.91 0.58
N ILE A 106 -0.12 -8.69 0.76
CA ILE A 106 -0.91 -9.31 -0.32
C ILE A 106 -2.18 -8.49 -0.55
N VAL A 107 -2.50 -8.25 -1.82
CA VAL A 107 -3.74 -7.59 -2.24
C VAL A 107 -4.84 -8.63 -2.38
N HIS A 108 -5.88 -8.50 -1.56
CA HIS A 108 -7.09 -9.31 -1.63
C HIS A 108 -8.20 -8.49 -2.27
N TRP A 109 -8.64 -8.88 -3.45
CA TRP A 109 -9.71 -8.22 -4.17
C TRP A 109 -11.07 -8.52 -3.52
N CYS A 110 -11.90 -7.49 -3.36
CA CYS A 110 -13.30 -7.68 -3.01
C CYS A 110 -14.09 -8.21 -4.23
N ALA A 111 -15.31 -8.68 -4.03
CA ALA A 111 -16.20 -9.08 -5.13
C ALA A 111 -16.35 -7.92 -6.12
N ASP A 112 -16.14 -8.20 -7.42
CA ASP A 112 -16.13 -7.23 -8.53
C ASP A 112 -15.15 -6.05 -8.36
N GLY A 113 -14.27 -6.09 -7.36
CA GLY A 113 -13.35 -5.01 -7.04
C GLY A 113 -12.09 -4.97 -7.90
N ARG A 114 -11.85 -6.01 -8.71
CA ARG A 114 -10.72 -6.05 -9.63
C ARG A 114 -11.14 -5.42 -10.96
N PRO A 115 -10.50 -4.33 -11.41
CA PRO A 115 -10.82 -3.71 -12.68
C PRO A 115 -10.62 -4.70 -13.83
N ARG A 116 -11.56 -4.71 -14.79
CA ARG A 116 -11.37 -5.40 -16.06
C ARG A 116 -10.37 -4.58 -16.88
N ARG A 117 -9.29 -5.21 -17.33
CA ARG A 117 -8.33 -4.60 -18.25
C ARG A 117 -8.92 -4.45 -19.64
#